data_AF-A0A6A3ALQ3-F1
#
_entry.id   AF-A0A6A3ALQ3-F1
#
_cell.length_a   1.000
_cell.length_b   1.000
_cell.length_c   1.000
_cell.angle_alpha   90.00
_cell.angle_beta   90.00
_cell.angle_gamma   90.00
#
_symmetry.space_group_name_H-M   'P 1'
#
loop_
_entity.id
_entity.type
_entity.pdbx_description
1 polymer ?
#
loop_
_entity_poly.entity_id
_entity_poly.type
_entity_poly.pdbx_seq_one_letter_code
_entity_poly.pdbx_strand_id
1 'polypeptide(L)'
;MSRFGSMFKLFELGDKCIGKYDESVRVVKGYYPSVSGFKDELLWAALWLYKATDNEAYLSYALDKANEFGGITWSMNEFSWDVKFSVGGGRKAYEPASKLVLEQYGSKALYYLCACLKKSNASNVRRTPGGLLYVRQWNNMQYVSNSSFLLTVYTDHLRASNRRLLCDCGELGPEEVLAFTISQVDYILGANPKATSYLVRYGSRYPQRIHHRGGSIESHGENKGFIGCTQGYDNWFHRKGPNPNVVVGALIGGPNEKDEFSDDRRVSCKPRLAPIIQQALLGFWPNCMA
;
A
#
# COMPACT_ATOMS: atom_id res chain seq x y z
N MET A 1 13.62 16.68 -25.67
CA MET A 1 13.13 16.86 -24.29
C MET A 1 13.61 15.67 -23.47
N SER A 2 14.31 15.86 -22.35
CA SER A 2 14.75 14.72 -21.54
C SER A 2 13.52 13.99 -21.00
N ARG A 3 13.52 12.65 -21.08
CA ARG A 3 12.39 11.78 -20.70
C ARG A 3 11.97 11.94 -19.23
N PHE A 4 12.80 12.61 -18.41
CA PHE A 4 12.64 12.79 -16.97
C PHE A 4 12.49 14.25 -16.51
N GLY A 5 12.40 15.22 -17.44
CA GLY A 5 12.43 16.66 -17.11
C GLY A 5 11.39 17.12 -16.08
N SER A 6 10.20 16.51 -16.06
CA SER A 6 9.17 16.83 -15.06
C SER A 6 9.50 16.30 -13.67
N MET A 7 10.18 15.15 -13.57
CA MET A 7 10.50 14.51 -12.28
C MET A 7 11.54 15.33 -11.51
N PHE A 8 12.55 15.85 -12.20
CA PHE A 8 13.57 16.73 -11.61
C PHE A 8 12.96 18.02 -11.07
N LYS A 9 12.08 18.67 -11.85
CA LYS A 9 11.41 19.91 -11.44
C LYS A 9 10.52 19.70 -10.22
N LEU A 10 9.81 18.58 -10.13
CA LEU A 10 8.95 18.27 -8.98
C LEU A 10 9.75 18.01 -7.71
N PHE A 11 10.87 17.29 -7.81
CA PHE A 11 11.76 17.09 -6.67
C PHE A 11 12.38 18.39 -6.19
N GLU A 12 12.92 19.20 -7.11
CA GLU A 12 13.49 20.51 -6.78
C GLU A 12 12.46 21.44 -6.13
N LEU A 13 11.22 21.43 -6.63
CA LEU A 13 10.12 22.17 -6.03
C LEU A 13 9.84 21.69 -4.60
N GLY A 14 9.74 20.37 -4.37
CA GLY A 14 9.48 19.81 -3.05
C GLY A 14 10.60 20.06 -2.04
N ASP A 15 11.86 20.03 -2.50
CA ASP A 15 13.03 20.26 -1.66
C ASP A 15 13.23 21.76 -1.31
N LYS A 16 12.94 22.66 -2.24
CA LYS A 16 13.06 24.12 -2.01
C LYS A 16 11.86 24.73 -1.31
N CYS A 17 10.65 24.23 -1.57
CA CYS A 17 9.41 24.75 -1.02
C CYS A 17 8.84 23.78 0.02
N ILE A 18 9.53 23.74 1.17
CA ILE A 18 9.25 22.82 2.25
C ILE A 18 7.90 23.13 2.91
N GLY A 19 7.02 22.14 2.97
CA GLY A 19 5.73 22.23 3.65
C GLY A 19 4.84 21.03 3.39
N LYS A 20 3.81 20.86 4.21
CA LYS A 20 2.80 19.81 3.97
C LYS A 20 1.81 20.29 2.92
N TYR A 21 1.54 19.46 1.92
CA TYR A 21 0.66 19.86 0.81
C TYR A 21 -0.77 20.19 1.30
N ASP A 22 -1.22 19.53 2.37
CA ASP A 22 -2.55 19.69 2.94
C ASP A 22 -2.71 20.98 3.76
N GLU A 23 -1.62 21.69 4.07
CA GLU A 23 -1.67 23.05 4.63
C GLU A 23 -2.01 24.10 3.57
N SER A 24 -1.59 23.83 2.32
CA SER A 24 -1.90 24.65 1.15
C SER A 24 -3.29 24.30 0.57
N VAL A 25 -3.57 23.02 0.38
CA VAL A 25 -4.84 22.52 -0.18
C VAL A 25 -5.75 22.01 0.94
N ARG A 26 -6.17 22.90 1.83
CA ARG A 26 -6.82 22.55 3.12
C ARG A 26 -8.02 21.62 3.04
N VAL A 27 -8.76 21.62 1.93
CA VAL A 27 -9.90 20.72 1.72
C VAL A 27 -9.53 19.23 1.80
N VAL A 28 -8.27 18.89 1.51
CA VAL A 28 -7.81 17.49 1.52
C VAL A 28 -7.58 16.93 2.93
N LYS A 29 -7.47 17.77 3.97
CA LYS A 29 -7.20 17.32 5.35
C LYS A 29 -8.25 16.33 5.87
N GLY A 30 -9.49 16.45 5.41
CA GLY A 30 -10.57 15.51 5.76
C GLY A 30 -10.51 14.17 5.02
N TYR A 31 -9.62 14.00 4.04
CA TYR A 31 -9.57 12.86 3.13
C TYR A 31 -8.19 12.19 3.10
N TYR A 32 -7.15 12.97 2.82
CA TYR A 32 -5.75 12.53 2.66
C TYR A 32 -4.81 13.50 3.40
N PRO A 33 -4.91 13.63 4.74
CA PRO A 33 -4.01 14.49 5.50
C PRO A 33 -2.56 13.99 5.41
N SER A 34 -1.59 14.89 5.32
CA SER A 34 -0.16 14.55 5.38
C SER A 34 0.24 14.37 6.85
N VAL A 35 0.05 13.15 7.37
CA VAL A 35 0.24 12.89 8.81
C VAL A 35 1.73 12.69 9.10
N SER A 36 2.40 11.82 8.34
CA SER A 36 3.86 11.61 8.36
C SER A 36 4.65 12.88 8.03
N GLY A 37 4.10 13.73 7.15
CA GLY A 37 4.75 14.92 6.62
C GLY A 37 5.14 14.72 5.16
N PHE A 38 6.31 15.26 4.80
CA PHE A 38 6.87 15.21 3.44
C PHE A 38 8.30 14.65 3.43
N LYS A 39 8.87 14.37 4.61
CA LYS A 39 10.28 14.05 4.78
C LYS A 39 10.59 12.67 4.19
N ASP A 40 9.74 11.68 4.43
CA ASP A 40 9.83 10.38 3.79
C ASP A 40 9.54 10.44 2.28
N GLU A 41 8.65 11.32 1.83
CA GLU A 41 8.42 11.55 0.39
C GLU A 41 9.68 12.06 -0.32
N LEU A 42 10.43 12.98 0.29
CA LEU A 42 11.69 13.49 -0.28
C LEU A 42 12.76 12.39 -0.36
N LEU A 43 12.94 11.61 0.72
CA LEU A 43 13.85 10.46 0.72
C LEU A 43 13.44 9.44 -0.35
N TRP A 44 12.15 9.13 -0.43
CA TRP A 44 11.59 8.19 -1.40
C TRP A 44 11.80 8.66 -2.84
N ALA A 45 11.50 9.92 -3.12
CA ALA A 45 11.68 10.52 -4.44
C ALA A 45 13.16 10.53 -4.86
N ALA A 46 14.07 10.88 -3.95
CA ALA A 46 15.51 10.85 -4.20
C ALA A 46 16.00 9.44 -4.58
N LEU A 47 15.57 8.41 -3.85
CA LEU A 47 15.92 7.01 -4.16
C LEU A 47 15.37 6.55 -5.53
N TRP A 48 14.15 6.95 -5.90
CA TRP A 48 13.59 6.65 -7.23
C TRP A 48 14.30 7.40 -8.35
N LEU A 49 14.62 8.67 -8.13
CA LEU A 49 15.40 9.47 -9.06
C LEU A 49 16.78 8.87 -9.31
N TYR A 50 17.45 8.45 -8.24
CA TYR A 50 18.70 7.71 -8.34
C TYR A 50 18.52 6.43 -9.19
N LYS A 51 17.53 5.60 -8.84
CA LYS A 51 17.27 4.34 -9.57
C LYS A 51 16.95 4.55 -11.06
N ALA A 52 16.31 5.66 -11.41
CA ALA A 52 15.92 5.95 -12.79
C ALA A 52 17.04 6.58 -13.63
N THR A 53 18.06 7.16 -13.00
CA THR A 53 19.03 8.03 -13.69
C THR A 53 20.50 7.70 -13.40
N ASP A 54 20.78 6.86 -12.41
CA ASP A 54 22.12 6.62 -11.84
C ASP A 54 22.85 7.91 -11.41
N ASN A 55 22.12 9.01 -11.19
CA ASN A 55 22.71 10.25 -10.71
C ASN A 55 22.95 10.19 -9.20
N GLU A 56 24.20 9.98 -8.82
CA GLU A 56 24.67 9.83 -7.44
C GLU A 56 24.29 11.02 -6.52
N ALA A 57 24.06 12.22 -7.07
CA ALA A 57 23.63 13.37 -6.26
C ALA A 57 22.32 13.10 -5.49
N TYR A 58 21.38 12.34 -6.09
CA TYR A 58 20.13 11.98 -5.42
C TYR A 58 20.33 10.91 -4.34
N LEU A 59 21.27 9.99 -4.56
CA LEU A 59 21.61 9.03 -3.51
C LEU A 59 22.29 9.74 -2.34
N SER A 60 23.28 10.60 -2.61
CA SER A 60 23.92 11.43 -1.58
C SER A 60 22.90 12.22 -0.78
N TYR A 61 21.93 12.86 -1.44
CA TYR A 61 20.82 13.55 -0.77
C TYR A 61 20.08 12.63 0.20
N ALA A 62 19.69 11.43 -0.23
CA ALA A 62 18.96 10.49 0.61
C ALA A 62 19.79 10.02 1.82
N LEU A 63 21.09 9.81 1.64
CA LEU A 63 22.00 9.39 2.70
C LEU A 63 22.29 10.52 3.71
N ASP A 64 22.55 11.73 3.22
CA ASP A 64 22.86 12.89 4.05
C ASP A 64 21.64 13.31 4.89
N LYS A 65 20.44 13.24 4.31
CA LYS A 65 19.18 13.56 4.99
C LYS A 65 18.60 12.41 5.80
N ALA A 66 19.18 11.22 5.74
CA ALA A 66 18.61 10.01 6.34
C ALA A 66 18.25 10.18 7.81
N ASN A 67 19.15 10.74 8.62
CA ASN A 67 18.91 10.94 10.04
C ASN A 67 17.91 12.09 10.30
N GLU A 68 18.15 13.25 9.68
CA GLU A 68 17.35 14.47 9.85
C GLU A 68 15.88 14.27 9.47
N PHE A 69 15.65 13.47 8.42
CA PHE A 69 14.33 13.19 7.89
C PHE A 69 13.68 11.95 8.49
N GLY A 70 14.42 11.21 9.32
CA GLY A 70 13.92 10.06 10.07
C GLY A 70 13.96 8.72 9.33
N GLY A 71 14.62 8.67 8.17
CA GLY A 71 14.83 7.47 7.36
C GLY A 71 15.54 6.32 8.10
N ILE A 72 16.41 6.65 9.04
CA ILE A 72 17.18 5.67 9.83
C ILE A 72 16.89 5.70 11.33
N THR A 73 16.00 6.57 11.80
CA THR A 73 15.74 6.73 13.25
C THR A 73 14.62 5.81 13.70
N TRP A 74 13.44 5.93 13.10
CA TRP A 74 12.22 5.25 13.52
C TRP A 74 12.06 3.89 12.83
N SER A 75 11.49 2.93 13.56
CA SER A 75 11.10 1.63 13.01
C SER A 75 9.58 1.60 12.87
N MET A 76 9.08 1.37 11.66
CA MET A 76 7.65 1.51 11.33
C MET A 76 7.00 0.16 11.02
N ASN A 77 5.79 -0.04 11.54
CA ASN A 77 4.93 -1.20 11.25
C ASN A 77 3.91 -0.91 10.13
N GLU A 78 4.21 0.07 9.27
CA GLU A 78 3.32 0.54 8.21
C GLU A 78 4.12 0.93 6.95
N PHE A 79 3.59 0.55 5.78
CA PHE A 79 3.95 1.10 4.48
C PHE A 79 2.67 1.50 3.75
N SER A 80 2.52 2.78 3.39
CA SER A 80 1.26 3.32 2.90
C SER A 80 1.43 4.55 2.01
N TRP A 81 0.31 5.08 1.55
CA TRP A 81 0.30 6.32 0.75
C TRP A 81 0.84 7.52 1.53
N ASP A 82 0.80 7.50 2.87
CA ASP A 82 1.32 8.55 3.74
C ASP A 82 2.72 8.20 4.27
N VAL A 83 3.07 6.93 4.48
CA VAL A 83 4.36 6.53 5.11
C VAL A 83 5.26 5.71 4.17
N LYS A 84 6.49 6.17 3.89
CA LYS A 84 7.50 5.48 3.04
C LYS A 84 8.77 5.02 3.77
N PHE A 85 8.91 5.25 5.07
CA PHE A 85 10.13 4.93 5.84
C PHE A 85 10.57 3.46 5.83
N SER A 86 9.67 2.53 5.46
CA SER A 86 9.89 1.09 5.50
C SER A 86 10.54 0.50 4.24
N VAL A 87 11.02 1.32 3.30
CA VAL A 87 11.73 0.84 2.09
C VAL A 87 13.20 1.25 2.11
N GLY A 88 14.08 0.25 2.02
CA GLY A 88 15.54 0.42 2.00
C GLY A 88 16.15 0.41 0.60
N GLY A 89 17.30 1.09 0.44
CA GLY A 89 18.06 1.17 -0.81
C GLY A 89 18.96 -0.05 -1.09
N GLY A 90 19.33 -0.23 -2.36
CA GLY A 90 20.21 -1.32 -2.83
C GLY A 90 21.69 -1.10 -2.47
N ARG A 91 22.48 -2.18 -2.52
CA ARG A 91 23.92 -2.19 -2.19
C ARG A 91 24.77 -1.98 -3.45
N LYS A 92 25.36 -0.80 -3.64
CA LYS A 92 26.61 -0.63 -4.42
C LYS A 92 27.79 -0.46 -3.43
N ALA A 93 29.02 -0.46 -3.92
CA ALA A 93 30.20 -0.15 -3.11
C ALA A 93 30.21 1.35 -2.79
N TYR A 94 30.21 1.71 -1.51
CA TYR A 94 30.21 3.09 -1.04
C TYR A 94 31.28 3.29 0.03
N GLU A 95 31.61 4.56 0.28
CA GLU A 95 32.42 4.99 1.41
C GLU A 95 31.86 4.43 2.75
N PRO A 96 32.71 4.17 3.76
CA PRO A 96 32.30 3.53 5.01
C PRO A 96 31.12 4.20 5.72
N ALA A 97 31.06 5.53 5.73
CA ALA A 97 29.96 6.28 6.34
C ALA A 97 28.63 6.07 5.59
N SER A 98 28.64 6.16 4.27
CA SER A 98 27.48 5.89 3.41
C SER A 98 27.01 4.43 3.54
N LYS A 99 27.95 3.50 3.66
CA LYS A 99 27.65 2.08 3.90
C LYS A 99 26.89 1.86 5.21
N LEU A 100 27.30 2.53 6.30
CA LEU A 100 26.60 2.44 7.58
C LEU A 100 25.15 2.93 7.49
N VAL A 101 24.91 4.07 6.83
CA VAL A 101 23.56 4.61 6.64
C VAL A 101 22.68 3.66 5.80
N LEU A 102 23.24 3.06 4.75
CA LEU A 102 22.54 2.06 3.95
C LEU A 102 22.21 0.79 4.73
N GLU A 103 23.11 0.34 5.59
CA GLU A 103 22.86 -0.79 6.49
C GLU A 103 21.73 -0.47 7.49
N GLN A 104 21.66 0.77 7.99
CA GLN A 104 20.57 1.21 8.85
C GLN A 104 19.22 1.27 8.09
N TYR A 105 19.18 1.79 6.86
CA TYR A 105 17.99 1.71 6.01
C TYR A 105 17.55 0.27 5.78
N GLY A 106 18.52 -0.62 5.48
CA GLY A 106 18.27 -2.05 5.35
C GLY A 106 17.66 -2.64 6.62
N SER A 107 18.19 -2.27 7.78
CA SER A 107 17.66 -2.70 9.09
C SER A 107 16.21 -2.22 9.32
N LYS A 108 15.86 -0.98 8.94
CA LYS A 108 14.48 -0.47 9.05
C LYS A 108 13.50 -1.20 8.13
N ALA A 109 13.90 -1.49 6.89
CA ALA A 109 13.10 -2.28 5.97
C ALA A 109 12.92 -3.72 6.48
N LEU A 110 14.00 -4.35 6.93
CA LEU A 110 13.98 -5.69 7.53
C LEU A 110 13.06 -5.77 8.75
N TYR A 111 13.14 -4.77 9.64
CA TYR A 111 12.26 -4.68 10.80
C TYR A 111 10.79 -4.75 10.40
N TYR A 112 10.37 -3.98 9.38
CA TYR A 112 8.98 -3.98 8.92
C TYR A 112 8.55 -5.35 8.39
N LEU A 113 9.38 -5.99 7.55
CA LEU A 113 9.11 -7.34 7.03
C LEU A 113 9.00 -8.36 8.16
N CYS A 114 9.91 -8.31 9.14
CA CYS A 114 9.88 -9.16 10.33
C CYS A 114 8.64 -8.90 11.19
N ALA A 115 8.21 -7.64 11.34
CA ALA A 115 6.99 -7.28 12.05
C ALA A 115 5.73 -7.82 11.37
N CYS A 116 5.66 -7.81 10.03
CA CYS A 116 4.58 -8.46 9.27
C CYS A 116 4.55 -9.98 9.50
N LEU A 117 5.72 -10.61 9.67
CA LEU A 117 5.86 -12.05 9.88
C LEU A 117 5.68 -12.49 11.35
N LYS A 118 5.45 -11.55 12.27
CA LYS A 118 5.39 -11.80 13.73
C LYS A 118 6.71 -12.33 14.29
N LYS A 119 7.82 -11.75 13.80
CA LYS A 119 9.19 -12.16 14.08
C LYS A 119 10.06 -11.01 14.60
N SER A 120 9.47 -9.85 14.89
CA SER A 120 10.12 -8.72 15.58
C SER A 120 9.97 -8.87 17.09
N ASN A 121 11.03 -8.53 17.85
CA ASN A 121 11.00 -8.54 19.31
C ASN A 121 10.31 -7.29 19.92
N ALA A 122 10.18 -6.20 19.16
CA ALA A 122 9.68 -4.93 19.67
C ALA A 122 8.17 -4.80 19.45
N SER A 123 7.73 -4.79 18.20
CA SER A 123 6.31 -4.70 17.85
C SER A 123 6.02 -5.38 16.53
N ASN A 124 4.95 -6.15 16.50
CA ASN A 124 4.51 -6.88 15.32
C ASN A 124 3.19 -6.31 14.79
N VAL A 125 2.96 -6.47 13.49
CA VAL A 125 1.67 -6.11 12.89
C VAL A 125 0.58 -7.01 13.46
N ARG A 126 -0.55 -6.43 13.89
CA ARG A 126 -1.67 -7.20 14.45
C ARG A 126 -2.26 -8.11 13.37
N ARG A 127 -2.96 -9.17 13.80
CA ARG A 127 -3.72 -10.04 12.91
C ARG A 127 -5.15 -10.22 13.40
N THR A 128 -6.06 -10.40 12.47
CA THR A 128 -7.41 -10.88 12.78
C THR A 128 -7.36 -12.35 13.21
N PRO A 129 -8.40 -12.88 13.89
CA PRO A 129 -8.51 -14.31 14.17
C PRO A 129 -8.31 -15.21 12.95
N GLY A 130 -8.76 -14.79 11.77
CA GLY A 130 -8.59 -15.46 10.48
C GLY A 130 -7.20 -15.31 9.85
N GLY A 131 -6.27 -14.62 10.50
CA GLY A 131 -4.86 -14.53 10.08
C GLY A 131 -4.51 -13.38 9.13
N LEU A 132 -5.46 -12.49 8.82
CA LEU A 132 -5.20 -11.30 7.99
C LEU A 132 -4.37 -10.27 8.76
N LEU A 133 -3.33 -9.71 8.12
CA LEU A 133 -2.62 -8.52 8.64
C LEU A 133 -3.61 -7.37 8.86
N TYR A 134 -3.59 -6.76 10.05
CA TYR A 134 -4.51 -5.71 10.43
C TYR A 134 -3.75 -4.49 10.98
N VAL A 135 -3.56 -3.49 10.12
CA VAL A 135 -2.79 -2.28 10.44
C VAL A 135 -3.72 -1.17 10.90
N ARG A 136 -4.80 -0.90 10.15
CA ARG A 136 -5.78 0.14 10.48
C ARG A 136 -7.20 -0.33 10.22
N GLN A 137 -8.15 0.24 10.96
CA GLN A 137 -9.57 -0.06 10.80
C GLN A 137 -10.16 0.38 9.45
N TRP A 138 -9.58 1.42 8.85
CA TRP A 138 -10.09 2.02 7.62
C TRP A 138 -9.28 1.52 6.43
N ASN A 139 -9.97 0.85 5.50
CA ASN A 139 -9.35 0.38 4.25
C ASN A 139 -8.12 -0.49 4.49
N ASN A 140 -8.25 -1.50 5.36
CA ASN A 140 -7.12 -2.32 5.80
C ASN A 140 -6.43 -3.06 4.63
N MET A 141 -7.20 -3.41 3.59
CA MET A 141 -6.68 -4.15 2.43
C MET A 141 -5.58 -3.43 1.65
N GLN A 142 -5.45 -2.10 1.75
CA GLN A 142 -4.29 -1.39 1.19
C GLN A 142 -2.98 -1.84 1.87
N TYR A 143 -3.01 -2.01 3.19
CA TYR A 143 -1.84 -2.37 3.98
C TYR A 143 -1.48 -3.83 3.78
N VAL A 144 -2.50 -4.69 3.70
CA VAL A 144 -2.32 -6.11 3.37
C VAL A 144 -1.65 -6.24 2.00
N SER A 145 -2.21 -5.59 0.98
CA SER A 145 -1.68 -5.67 -0.39
C SER A 145 -0.26 -5.11 -0.50
N ASN A 146 0.00 -3.96 0.13
CA ASN A 146 1.33 -3.36 0.19
C ASN A 146 2.35 -4.26 0.89
N SER A 147 1.99 -4.83 2.05
CA SER A 147 2.87 -5.74 2.80
C SER A 147 3.16 -6.99 1.98
N SER A 148 2.14 -7.59 1.37
CA SER A 148 2.30 -8.75 0.52
C SER A 148 3.23 -8.45 -0.66
N PHE A 149 3.07 -7.30 -1.32
CA PHE A 149 3.93 -6.91 -2.45
C PHE A 149 5.39 -6.82 -2.03
N LEU A 150 5.67 -6.11 -0.92
CA LEU A 150 7.03 -5.95 -0.41
C LEU A 150 7.64 -7.29 0.03
N LEU A 151 6.87 -8.17 0.68
CA LEU A 151 7.31 -9.51 1.05
C LEU A 151 7.63 -10.37 -0.18
N THR A 152 6.88 -10.22 -1.27
CA THR A 152 7.15 -10.92 -2.53
C THR A 152 8.44 -10.45 -3.18
N VAL A 153 8.60 -9.13 -3.34
CA VAL A 153 9.84 -8.54 -3.87
C VAL A 153 11.05 -8.98 -3.04
N TYR A 154 10.90 -9.00 -1.71
CA TYR A 154 11.97 -9.43 -0.82
C TYR A 154 12.22 -10.94 -0.89
N THR A 155 11.19 -11.76 -1.09
CA THR A 155 11.34 -13.20 -1.32
C THR A 155 12.20 -13.47 -2.56
N ASP A 156 11.95 -12.78 -3.67
CA ASP A 156 12.75 -12.91 -4.87
C ASP A 156 14.19 -12.47 -4.64
N HIS A 157 14.41 -11.41 -3.87
CA HIS A 157 15.74 -10.99 -3.46
C HIS A 157 16.47 -12.06 -2.63
N LEU A 158 15.78 -12.70 -1.67
CA LEU A 158 16.35 -13.78 -0.86
C LEU A 158 16.72 -15.00 -1.71
N ARG A 159 15.88 -15.38 -2.67
CA ARG A 159 16.19 -16.45 -3.65
C ARG A 159 17.40 -16.11 -4.49
N ALA A 160 17.43 -14.93 -5.10
CA ALA A 160 18.51 -14.51 -5.98
C ALA A 160 19.86 -14.38 -5.24
N SER A 161 19.83 -14.03 -3.96
CA SER A 161 21.04 -13.92 -3.13
C SER A 161 21.41 -15.19 -2.37
N ASN A 162 20.59 -16.26 -2.46
CA ASN A 162 20.72 -17.48 -1.66
C ASN A 162 20.82 -17.18 -0.14
N ARG A 163 19.97 -16.29 0.36
CA ARG A 163 19.95 -15.85 1.77
C ARG A 163 18.62 -16.19 2.43
N ARG A 164 18.66 -16.18 3.78
CA ARG A 164 17.47 -16.23 4.63
C ARG A 164 17.16 -14.84 5.19
N LEU A 165 15.89 -14.60 5.52
CA LEU A 165 15.47 -13.42 6.26
C LEU A 165 15.85 -13.60 7.73
N LEU A 166 16.73 -12.73 8.22
CA LEU A 166 17.13 -12.69 9.62
C LEU A 166 16.23 -11.72 10.38
N CYS A 167 15.53 -12.22 11.39
CA CYS A 167 14.71 -11.43 12.31
C CYS A 167 15.14 -11.69 13.75
N ASP A 168 14.74 -10.81 14.68
CA ASP A 168 15.08 -10.95 16.10
C ASP A 168 14.58 -12.27 16.70
N CYS A 169 13.42 -12.75 16.25
CA CYS A 169 12.78 -13.97 16.74
C CYS A 169 12.88 -15.14 15.75
N GLY A 170 14.06 -15.32 15.16
CA GLY A 170 14.42 -16.45 14.30
C GLY A 170 14.54 -16.09 12.82
N GLU A 171 14.81 -17.10 12.00
CA GLU A 171 15.11 -16.92 10.58
C GLU A 171 14.08 -17.61 9.69
N LEU A 172 13.74 -16.99 8.56
CA LEU A 172 12.79 -17.53 7.59
C LEU A 172 13.47 -17.71 6.24
N GLY A 173 13.25 -18.87 5.63
CA GLY A 173 13.64 -19.13 4.25
C GLY A 173 12.69 -18.41 3.27
N PRO A 174 13.10 -18.24 1.99
CA PRO A 174 12.26 -17.61 0.99
C PRO A 174 10.86 -18.24 0.86
N GLU A 175 10.78 -19.57 0.91
CA GLU A 175 9.50 -20.28 0.78
C GLU A 175 8.58 -20.08 1.99
N GLU A 176 9.12 -19.87 3.19
CA GLU A 176 8.32 -19.57 4.39
C GLU A 176 7.72 -18.16 4.29
N VAL A 177 8.50 -17.19 3.79
CA VAL A 177 8.05 -15.82 3.54
C VAL A 177 6.99 -15.81 2.42
N LEU A 178 7.21 -16.58 1.36
CA LEU A 178 6.24 -16.71 0.27
C LEU A 178 4.93 -17.36 0.73
N ALA A 179 5.00 -18.45 1.50
CA ALA A 179 3.81 -19.13 2.01
C ALA A 179 2.94 -18.19 2.85
N PHE A 180 3.57 -17.36 3.71
CA PHE A 180 2.83 -16.33 4.44
C PHE A 180 2.21 -15.30 3.48
N THR A 181 2.95 -14.85 2.47
CA THR A 181 2.45 -13.88 1.49
C THR A 181 1.25 -14.41 0.70
N ILE A 182 1.33 -15.67 0.24
CA ILE A 182 0.23 -16.38 -0.41
C ILE A 182 -0.97 -16.46 0.52
N SER A 183 -0.79 -16.75 1.82
CA SER A 183 -1.93 -16.77 2.76
C SER A 183 -2.69 -15.45 2.84
N GLN A 184 -2.00 -14.30 2.70
CA GLN A 184 -2.65 -12.99 2.69
C GLN A 184 -3.42 -12.76 1.38
N VAL A 185 -2.88 -13.20 0.24
CA VAL A 185 -3.55 -13.15 -1.06
C VAL A 185 -4.76 -14.08 -1.08
N ASP A 186 -4.61 -15.31 -0.62
CA ASP A 186 -5.71 -16.29 -0.52
C ASP A 186 -6.82 -15.76 0.39
N TYR A 187 -6.48 -15.12 1.52
CA TYR A 187 -7.46 -14.46 2.36
C TYR A 187 -8.24 -13.39 1.58
N ILE A 188 -7.56 -12.53 0.80
CA ILE A 188 -8.21 -11.54 -0.08
C ILE A 188 -9.14 -12.24 -1.07
N LEU A 189 -8.71 -13.38 -1.63
CA LEU A 189 -9.42 -14.07 -2.70
C LEU A 189 -10.56 -14.98 -2.22
N GLY A 190 -10.66 -15.26 -0.93
CA GLY A 190 -11.81 -15.92 -0.32
C GLY A 190 -11.50 -16.97 0.75
N ALA A 191 -10.23 -17.31 0.98
CA ALA A 191 -9.80 -18.20 2.07
C ALA A 191 -9.82 -17.46 3.43
N ASN A 192 -11.01 -17.03 3.83
CA ASN A 192 -11.26 -16.28 5.04
C ASN A 192 -12.52 -16.80 5.76
N PRO A 193 -12.75 -16.44 7.03
CA PRO A 193 -13.89 -16.94 7.81
C PRO A 193 -15.28 -16.65 7.20
N LYS A 194 -15.38 -15.74 6.23
CA LYS A 194 -16.62 -15.43 5.52
C LYS A 194 -16.75 -16.14 4.16
N ALA A 195 -15.74 -16.92 3.75
CA ALA A 195 -15.69 -17.58 2.45
C ALA A 195 -16.10 -16.64 1.30
N THR A 196 -15.62 -15.40 1.35
CA THR A 196 -16.03 -14.31 0.46
C THR A 196 -14.78 -13.63 -0.10
N SER A 197 -14.69 -13.54 -1.42
CA SER A 197 -13.64 -12.76 -2.06
C SER A 197 -13.83 -11.28 -1.80
N TYR A 198 -12.76 -10.59 -1.45
CA TYR A 198 -12.70 -9.14 -1.34
C TYR A 198 -12.24 -8.47 -2.64
N LEU A 199 -11.92 -9.27 -3.67
CA LEU A 199 -11.72 -8.80 -5.04
C LEU A 199 -13.03 -8.98 -5.82
N VAL A 200 -13.66 -7.88 -6.23
CA VAL A 200 -14.96 -7.90 -6.90
C VAL A 200 -14.87 -8.70 -8.20
N ARG A 201 -15.84 -9.62 -8.37
CA ARG A 201 -15.96 -10.57 -9.49
C ARG A 201 -14.94 -11.71 -9.50
N TYR A 202 -14.16 -11.88 -8.43
CA TYR A 202 -13.36 -13.10 -8.24
C TYR A 202 -14.10 -14.13 -7.39
N GLY A 203 -14.02 -15.41 -7.78
CA GLY A 203 -14.68 -16.51 -7.07
C GLY A 203 -16.21 -16.48 -7.15
N SER A 204 -16.86 -17.36 -6.37
CA SER A 204 -18.31 -17.54 -6.36
C SER A 204 -19.07 -16.56 -5.45
N ARG A 205 -18.39 -15.97 -4.46
CA ARG A 205 -18.96 -15.00 -3.52
C ARG A 205 -18.08 -13.77 -3.42
N TYR A 206 -18.65 -12.60 -3.68
CA TYR A 206 -17.96 -11.30 -3.61
C TYR A 206 -18.98 -10.18 -3.27
N PRO A 207 -18.52 -9.03 -2.72
CA PRO A 207 -19.34 -7.86 -2.44
C PRO A 207 -20.01 -7.31 -3.70
N GLN A 208 -21.32 -7.08 -3.62
CA GLN A 208 -22.12 -6.53 -4.72
C GLN A 208 -22.59 -5.11 -4.44
N ARG A 209 -22.46 -4.60 -3.21
CA ARG A 209 -22.98 -3.30 -2.77
C ARG A 209 -21.84 -2.36 -2.39
N ILE A 210 -20.84 -2.25 -3.26
CA ILE A 210 -19.66 -1.44 -2.96
C ILE A 210 -19.95 0.06 -2.97
N HIS A 211 -19.24 0.83 -2.13
CA HIS A 211 -19.31 2.28 -2.05
C HIS A 211 -18.60 2.92 -3.26
N HIS A 212 -19.24 2.88 -4.43
CA HIS A 212 -18.71 3.41 -5.68
C HIS A 212 -19.83 4.05 -6.50
N ARG A 213 -19.77 5.37 -6.72
CA ARG A 213 -20.85 6.12 -7.40
C ARG A 213 -21.15 5.57 -8.80
N GLY A 214 -20.12 5.39 -9.63
CA GLY A 214 -20.29 4.81 -10.97
C GLY A 214 -20.71 3.34 -10.95
N GLY A 215 -20.58 2.65 -9.81
CA GLY A 215 -21.06 1.29 -9.62
C GLY A 215 -22.54 1.27 -9.25
N SER A 216 -22.93 2.16 -8.33
CA SER A 216 -24.25 2.18 -7.71
C SER A 216 -25.33 2.87 -8.55
N ILE A 217 -24.95 3.83 -9.39
CA ILE A 217 -25.86 4.60 -10.24
C ILE A 217 -26.05 3.85 -11.56
N GLU A 218 -27.27 3.81 -12.08
CA GLU A 218 -27.57 3.21 -13.39
C GLU A 218 -26.70 3.82 -14.49
N SER A 219 -26.29 2.98 -15.45
CA SER A 219 -25.52 3.46 -16.58
C SER A 219 -26.38 4.34 -17.49
N HIS A 220 -25.74 5.22 -18.26
CA HIS A 220 -26.44 6.01 -19.28
C HIS A 220 -27.11 5.14 -20.37
N GLY A 221 -26.60 3.92 -20.58
CA GLY A 221 -27.21 2.97 -21.52
C GLY A 221 -28.60 2.50 -21.08
N GLU A 222 -28.77 2.26 -19.79
CA GLU A 222 -30.05 1.84 -19.19
C GLU A 222 -30.98 3.05 -18.94
N ASN A 223 -30.43 4.16 -18.49
CA ASN A 223 -31.18 5.37 -18.20
C ASN A 223 -30.56 6.59 -18.87
N LYS A 224 -31.19 7.03 -19.96
CA LYS A 224 -30.76 8.22 -20.73
C LYS A 224 -31.13 9.54 -20.05
N GLY A 225 -31.89 9.50 -18.96
CA GLY A 225 -32.28 10.68 -18.20
C GLY A 225 -31.09 11.36 -17.52
N PHE A 226 -31.17 12.67 -17.35
CA PHE A 226 -30.20 13.41 -16.56
C PHE A 226 -30.33 13.01 -15.08
N ILE A 227 -29.19 12.68 -14.46
CA ILE A 227 -29.12 12.39 -13.02
C ILE A 227 -28.62 13.63 -12.31
N GLY A 228 -29.49 14.26 -11.51
CA GLY A 228 -29.16 15.47 -10.76
C GLY A 228 -28.12 15.25 -9.64
N CYS A 229 -27.55 16.35 -9.14
CA CYS A 229 -26.44 16.35 -8.18
C CYS A 229 -26.70 15.53 -6.90
N THR A 230 -27.91 15.62 -6.32
CA THR A 230 -28.28 14.86 -5.10
C THR A 230 -29.00 13.56 -5.43
N GLN A 231 -29.53 13.42 -6.64
CA GLN A 231 -30.36 12.29 -7.03
C GLN A 231 -29.61 10.96 -6.92
N GLY A 232 -28.28 10.97 -7.16
CA GLY A 232 -27.38 9.85 -6.88
C GLY A 232 -27.52 9.30 -5.45
N TYR A 233 -27.58 10.21 -4.48
CA TYR A 233 -27.73 9.90 -3.05
C TYR A 233 -29.16 9.46 -2.71
N ASP A 234 -30.14 10.22 -3.19
CA ASP A 234 -31.55 10.00 -2.87
C ASP A 234 -32.05 8.65 -3.43
N ASN A 235 -31.68 8.35 -4.67
CA ASN A 235 -32.23 7.22 -5.39
C ASN A 235 -31.36 5.96 -5.35
N TRP A 236 -30.02 6.04 -5.24
CA TRP A 236 -29.14 4.86 -5.37
C TRP A 236 -28.32 4.53 -4.13
N PHE A 237 -27.84 5.53 -3.38
CA PHE A 237 -26.95 5.29 -2.23
C PHE A 237 -27.60 4.35 -1.19
N HIS A 238 -28.87 4.57 -0.86
CA HIS A 238 -29.63 3.79 0.12
C HIS A 238 -30.24 2.48 -0.42
N ARG A 239 -30.11 2.18 -1.73
CA ARG A 239 -30.74 0.97 -2.30
C ARG A 239 -30.23 -0.30 -1.62
N LYS A 240 -31.15 -1.20 -1.29
CA LYS A 240 -30.82 -2.51 -0.69
C LYS A 240 -30.28 -3.52 -1.71
N GLY A 241 -30.60 -3.34 -2.99
CA GLY A 241 -30.11 -4.19 -4.07
C GLY A 241 -28.61 -4.02 -4.37
N PRO A 242 -28.04 -4.92 -5.20
CA PRO A 242 -26.68 -4.83 -5.69
C PRO A 242 -26.46 -3.55 -6.52
N ASN A 243 -25.20 -3.20 -6.73
CA ASN A 243 -24.82 -2.16 -7.68
C ASN A 243 -25.21 -2.60 -9.10
N PRO A 244 -25.89 -1.74 -9.90
CA PRO A 244 -26.23 -2.06 -11.29
C PRO A 244 -25.00 -2.27 -12.16
N ASN A 245 -23.90 -1.55 -11.91
CA ASN A 245 -22.63 -1.75 -12.61
C ASN A 245 -21.64 -2.46 -11.69
N VAL A 246 -21.22 -3.66 -12.10
CA VAL A 246 -20.21 -4.44 -11.38
C VAL A 246 -18.83 -3.84 -11.64
N VAL A 247 -18.16 -3.37 -10.60
CA VAL A 247 -16.80 -2.81 -10.70
C VAL A 247 -15.78 -3.95 -10.62
N VAL A 248 -15.65 -4.68 -11.72
CA VAL A 248 -14.78 -5.86 -11.85
C VAL A 248 -13.33 -5.51 -11.47
N GLY A 249 -12.71 -6.36 -10.66
CA GLY A 249 -11.32 -6.17 -10.22
C GLY A 249 -11.14 -5.17 -9.08
N ALA A 250 -12.21 -4.58 -8.55
CA ALA A 250 -12.13 -3.72 -7.38
C ALA A 250 -11.71 -4.50 -6.14
N LEU A 251 -10.57 -4.15 -5.52
CA LEU A 251 -10.26 -4.62 -4.17
C LEU A 251 -10.92 -3.68 -3.15
N ILE A 252 -11.75 -4.27 -2.30
CA ILE A 252 -12.50 -3.54 -1.28
C ILE A 252 -11.73 -3.43 0.05
N GLY A 253 -12.18 -2.57 0.97
CA GLY A 253 -11.51 -2.29 2.24
C GLY A 253 -11.39 -3.48 3.21
N GLY A 254 -12.24 -4.50 3.08
CA GLY A 254 -12.15 -5.77 3.81
C GLY A 254 -12.92 -5.82 5.14
N PRO A 255 -12.67 -6.86 5.97
CA PRO A 255 -13.33 -7.05 7.26
C PRO A 255 -12.76 -6.13 8.35
N ASN A 256 -13.43 -6.08 9.50
CA ASN A 256 -12.86 -5.48 10.71
C ASN A 256 -11.84 -6.42 11.40
N GLU A 257 -11.32 -6.01 12.56
CA GLU A 257 -10.29 -6.76 13.31
C GLU A 257 -10.74 -8.16 13.78
N LYS A 258 -12.05 -8.47 13.70
CA LYS A 258 -12.65 -9.75 14.10
C LYS A 258 -13.10 -10.61 12.91
N ASP A 259 -12.60 -10.31 11.71
CA ASP A 259 -13.01 -10.96 10.45
C ASP A 259 -14.51 -10.73 10.09
N GLU A 260 -15.14 -9.69 10.64
CA GLU A 260 -16.54 -9.37 10.35
C GLU A 260 -16.64 -8.38 9.19
N PHE A 261 -17.35 -8.83 8.14
CA PHE A 261 -17.63 -8.05 6.95
C PHE A 261 -19.14 -7.95 6.71
N SER A 262 -19.58 -6.78 6.25
CA SER A 262 -20.96 -6.53 5.81
C SER A 262 -20.92 -5.82 4.46
N ASP A 263 -21.62 -6.38 3.47
CA ASP A 263 -21.76 -5.81 2.14
C ASP A 263 -22.83 -4.72 2.13
N ASP A 264 -22.45 -3.54 2.60
CA ASP A 264 -23.32 -2.37 2.71
C ASP A 264 -22.65 -1.13 2.10
N ARG A 265 -23.28 -0.57 1.06
CA ARG A 265 -22.86 0.63 0.33
C ARG A 265 -22.69 1.85 1.24
N ARG A 266 -23.42 1.90 2.35
CA ARG A 266 -23.39 3.03 3.28
C ARG A 266 -22.15 3.02 4.17
N VAL A 267 -21.57 1.84 4.40
CA VAL A 267 -20.40 1.68 5.24
C VAL A 267 -19.18 2.03 4.39
N SER A 268 -18.83 3.32 4.25
CA SER A 268 -17.69 3.79 3.42
C SER A 268 -16.32 3.18 3.78
N CYS A 269 -16.28 2.45 4.88
CA CYS A 269 -15.10 1.97 5.56
C CYS A 269 -14.71 0.53 5.23
N LYS A 270 -15.65 -0.25 4.67
CA LYS A 270 -15.48 -1.69 4.38
C LYS A 270 -15.49 -1.99 2.87
N PRO A 271 -16.25 -1.29 2.00
CA PRO A 271 -16.15 -1.42 0.57
C PRO A 271 -15.83 -0.11 -0.16
N ARG A 272 -14.68 0.50 0.15
CA ARG A 272 -14.14 1.60 -0.66
C ARG A 272 -13.14 1.04 -1.66
N LEU A 273 -13.37 1.32 -2.95
CA LEU A 273 -12.32 1.26 -3.96
C LEU A 273 -11.42 2.49 -3.76
N ALA A 274 -10.12 2.30 -3.56
CA ALA A 274 -9.15 3.38 -3.67
C ALA A 274 -8.06 2.95 -4.67
N PRO A 275 -7.63 3.81 -5.62
CA PRO A 275 -6.61 3.47 -6.61
C PRO A 275 -5.29 2.94 -6.00
N ILE A 276 -4.96 3.41 -4.80
CA ILE A 276 -3.79 2.96 -4.01
C ILE A 276 -3.84 1.47 -3.68
N ILE A 277 -5.04 0.91 -3.48
CA ILE A 277 -5.25 -0.50 -3.15
C ILE A 277 -4.85 -1.41 -4.33
N GLN A 278 -5.10 -0.95 -5.56
CA GLN A 278 -4.92 -1.74 -6.77
C GLN A 278 -3.45 -1.81 -7.22
N GLN A 279 -2.63 -0.79 -6.91
CA GLN A 279 -1.25 -0.69 -7.40
C GLN A 279 -0.36 -1.84 -6.91
N ALA A 280 -0.51 -2.26 -5.66
CA ALA A 280 0.26 -3.37 -5.11
C ALA A 280 -0.17 -4.72 -5.71
N LEU A 281 -1.48 -4.95 -5.90
CA LEU A 281 -2.00 -6.19 -6.52
C LEU A 281 -1.63 -6.32 -8.00
N LEU A 282 -1.62 -5.21 -8.76
CA LEU A 282 -1.19 -5.24 -10.17
C LEU A 282 0.29 -5.64 -10.32
N GLY A 283 1.12 -5.35 -9.32
CA GLY A 283 2.51 -5.83 -9.26
C GLY A 283 2.66 -7.35 -9.12
N PHE A 284 1.64 -8.06 -8.63
CA PHE A 284 1.63 -9.54 -8.53
C PHE A 284 1.26 -10.23 -9.85
N TRP A 285 0.58 -9.53 -10.75
CA TRP A 285 -0.08 -10.13 -11.92
C TRP A 285 0.50 -9.72 -13.29
N PRO A 286 1.81 -9.45 -13.48
CA PRO A 286 2.31 -9.05 -14.79
C PRO A 286 2.21 -10.15 -15.85
N ASN A 287 2.08 -11.43 -15.48
CA ASN A 287 2.17 -12.58 -16.40
C ASN A 287 0.86 -13.35 -16.67
N CYS A 288 -0.29 -12.87 -16.17
CA CYS A 288 -1.57 -13.57 -16.37
C CYS A 288 -2.58 -12.74 -17.19
N MET A 289 -2.11 -11.72 -17.92
CA MET A 289 -2.85 -11.03 -18.98
C MET A 289 -2.01 -10.97 -20.27
N ALA A 290 -1.52 -12.12 -20.70
CA ALA A 290 -1.02 -12.37 -22.05
C ALA A 290 -1.72 -13.60 -22.62
#